data_AF-A0A417MBQ8-F1
#
_entry.id   AF-A0A417MBQ8-F1
#
_cell.length_a   1.000
_cell.length_b   1.000
_cell.length_c   1.000
_cell.angle_alpha   90.00
_cell.angle_beta   90.00
_cell.angle_gamma   90.00
#
_symmetry.space_group_name_H-M   'P 1'
#
loop_
_entity.id
_entity.type
_entity.pdbx_description
1 polymer ?
#
loop_
_entity_poly.entity_id
_entity_poly.type
_entity_poly.pdbx_seq_one_letter_code
_entity_poly.pdbx_strand_id
1 'polypeptide(L)'
;MSNTKESVVLKYDDMGIPSIMLKVENTAKTPEEADRMFFVRGVEYDAIYLSRFVNCVQNGRAYSLPLMDPKVSINMDDAIAACRKKGAGWHLMTAIEWNWLRKHTNPDVHGNTWKGHYHNDETEVGIKVPNTWRTLTGSGPASWFHNGNKETGVADVVGLVWKMIAGMRLKNGVLQYMPDNDAAHPEADLSERSQEFKEVHIDDLPFPDPVKIGPGEDGLMITTSGEVEGWDAVRRRDVVVDLPADKIPEILKDLGIITEGMDKDDAWFAADADLDEAVCYVSGGYPNTSNAGPSALNLYNPRSSVWADIGFFSACLGEPVIR
;
A
#
# COMPACT_ATOMS: atom_id res chain seq x y z
N MET A 1 12.25 -15.88 -12.72
CA MET A 1 12.37 -16.43 -11.35
C MET A 1 12.47 -15.22 -10.46
N SER A 2 11.64 -15.09 -9.41
CA SER A 2 11.78 -13.92 -8.52
C SER A 2 13.15 -14.03 -7.82
N ASN A 3 13.86 -12.90 -7.71
CA ASN A 3 15.12 -12.80 -6.96
C ASN A 3 14.83 -12.54 -5.48
N THR A 4 13.81 -13.23 -4.97
CA THR A 4 13.31 -13.09 -3.61
C THR A 4 13.04 -14.45 -2.99
N LYS A 5 13.15 -14.51 -1.67
CA LYS A 5 12.75 -15.69 -0.90
C LYS A 5 11.92 -15.27 0.31
N GLU A 6 10.79 -15.93 0.50
CA GLU A 6 9.85 -15.62 1.58
C GLU A 6 10.02 -16.56 2.78
N SER A 7 9.93 -16.01 3.98
CA SER A 7 9.82 -16.77 5.22
C SER A 7 9.05 -16.03 6.29
N VAL A 8 8.41 -16.75 7.20
CA VAL A 8 7.72 -16.16 8.36
C VAL A 8 8.68 -16.09 9.53
N VAL A 9 8.79 -14.92 10.14
CA VAL A 9 9.72 -14.68 11.26
C VAL A 9 9.07 -13.84 12.35
N LEU A 10 9.65 -13.91 13.55
CA LEU A 10 9.42 -12.92 14.60
C LEU A 10 10.48 -11.83 14.47
N LYS A 11 10.04 -10.59 14.25
CA LYS A 11 10.91 -9.40 14.29
C LYS A 11 10.59 -8.61 15.56
N TYR A 12 11.60 -8.39 16.38
CA TYR A 12 11.47 -7.73 17.68
C TYR A 12 11.70 -6.22 17.53
N ASP A 13 10.91 -5.43 18.26
CA ASP A 13 11.12 -3.98 18.40
C ASP A 13 12.26 -3.68 19.40
N ASP A 14 12.61 -2.40 19.55
CA ASP A 14 13.65 -1.94 20.50
C ASP A 14 13.32 -2.17 21.98
N MET A 15 12.09 -2.60 22.30
CA MET A 15 11.66 -3.03 23.63
C MET A 15 11.62 -4.56 23.78
N GLY A 16 12.02 -5.31 22.74
CA GLY A 16 11.99 -6.77 22.74
C GLY A 16 10.59 -7.38 22.58
N ILE A 17 9.62 -6.64 22.03
CA ILE A 17 8.26 -7.12 21.77
C ILE A 17 8.16 -7.55 20.29
N PRO A 18 7.71 -8.78 20.00
CA PRO A 18 7.70 -9.31 18.64
C PRO A 18 6.52 -8.80 17.79
N SER A 19 6.73 -8.80 16.48
CA SER A 19 5.67 -8.87 15.47
C SER A 19 5.92 -10.06 14.55
N ILE A 20 4.84 -10.64 14.03
CA ILE A 20 4.91 -11.72 13.05
C ILE A 20 5.00 -11.09 11.66
N MET A 21 6.11 -11.29 10.99
CA MET A 21 6.42 -10.64 9.71
C MET A 21 6.66 -11.68 8.62
N LEU A 22 6.34 -11.32 7.37
CA LEU A 22 6.84 -11.96 6.17
C LEU A 22 8.20 -11.32 5.85
N LYS A 23 9.29 -12.06 6.07
CA LYS A 23 10.61 -11.67 5.59
C LYS A 23 10.71 -11.99 4.11
N VAL A 24 10.93 -10.96 3.30
CA VAL A 24 11.28 -11.08 1.90
C VAL A 24 12.79 -10.86 1.79
N GLU A 25 13.54 -11.94 1.61
CA GLU A 25 15.00 -11.93 1.44
C GLU A 25 15.34 -11.54 0.01
N ASN A 26 16.27 -10.60 -0.17
CA ASN A 26 16.87 -10.29 -1.46
C ASN A 26 17.89 -11.38 -1.83
N THR A 27 17.66 -12.09 -2.93
CA THR A 27 18.55 -13.16 -3.42
C THR A 27 19.22 -12.83 -4.75
N ALA A 28 19.07 -11.58 -5.22
CA ALA A 28 19.71 -11.08 -6.43
C ALA A 28 21.24 -11.11 -6.32
N LYS A 29 21.92 -11.40 -7.43
CA LYS A 29 23.39 -11.47 -7.45
C LYS A 29 24.01 -10.11 -7.72
N THR A 30 23.28 -9.21 -8.38
CA THR A 30 23.71 -7.85 -8.70
C THR A 30 22.63 -6.82 -8.33
N PRO A 31 22.99 -5.53 -8.17
CA PRO A 31 22.01 -4.48 -7.90
C PRO A 31 20.90 -4.37 -8.94
N GLU A 32 21.22 -4.62 -10.20
CA GLU A 32 20.30 -4.49 -11.33
C GLU A 32 19.25 -5.60 -11.36
N GLU A 33 19.55 -6.73 -10.72
CA GLU A 33 18.65 -7.88 -10.58
C GLU A 33 17.72 -7.75 -9.37
N ALA A 34 18.01 -6.85 -8.42
CA ALA A 34 17.26 -6.68 -7.19
C ALA A 34 16.01 -5.81 -7.37
N ASP A 35 14.91 -6.19 -6.74
CA ASP A 35 13.70 -5.36 -6.69
C ASP A 35 14.00 -3.99 -6.06
N ARG A 36 13.44 -2.92 -6.64
CA ARG A 36 13.66 -1.54 -6.16
C ARG A 36 13.25 -1.32 -4.70
N MET A 37 12.35 -2.14 -4.15
CA MET A 37 11.96 -2.06 -2.74
C MET A 37 13.14 -2.28 -1.76
N PHE A 38 14.22 -2.94 -2.20
CA PHE A 38 15.41 -3.15 -1.38
C PHE A 38 16.35 -1.93 -1.34
N PHE A 39 16.10 -0.89 -2.13
CA PHE A 39 16.96 0.28 -2.20
C PHE A 39 16.34 1.45 -1.45
N VAL A 40 17.07 1.96 -0.46
CA VAL A 40 16.68 3.13 0.34
C VAL A 40 17.86 4.11 0.34
N ARG A 41 17.66 5.27 -0.27
CA ARG A 41 18.64 6.35 -0.46
C ARG A 41 19.97 5.85 -1.03
N GLY A 42 19.87 4.97 -2.02
CA GLY A 42 21.02 4.35 -2.70
C GLY A 42 21.68 3.20 -1.94
N VAL A 43 21.22 2.87 -0.72
CA VAL A 43 21.69 1.70 0.04
C VAL A 43 20.79 0.51 -0.25
N GLU A 44 21.36 -0.62 -0.64
CA GLU A 44 20.63 -1.88 -0.78
C GLU A 44 20.53 -2.60 0.56
N TYR A 45 19.37 -3.20 0.84
CA TYR A 45 19.08 -3.99 2.02
C TYR A 45 18.91 -5.48 1.67
N ASP A 46 19.31 -6.35 2.60
CA ASP A 46 19.27 -7.81 2.44
C ASP A 46 17.86 -8.39 2.52
N ALA A 47 16.93 -7.65 3.11
CA ALA A 47 15.54 -8.04 3.27
C ALA A 47 14.63 -6.85 3.57
N ILE A 48 13.34 -7.05 3.29
CA ILE A 48 12.25 -6.25 3.83
C ILE A 48 11.35 -7.18 4.65
N TYR A 49 10.86 -6.70 5.79
CA TYR A 49 9.94 -7.43 6.65
C TYR A 49 8.57 -6.78 6.58
N LEU A 50 7.60 -7.45 5.98
CA LEU A 50 6.23 -6.97 5.80
C LEU A 50 5.33 -7.52 6.91
N SER A 51 4.43 -6.71 7.47
CA SER A 51 3.46 -7.19 8.47
C SER A 51 2.59 -8.31 7.89
N ARG A 52 2.39 -9.42 8.62
CA ARG A 52 1.47 -10.49 8.19
C ARG A 52 0.00 -10.22 8.51
N PHE A 53 -0.26 -9.32 9.45
CA PHE A 53 -1.58 -8.98 9.96
C PHE A 53 -1.70 -7.47 10.04
N VAL A 54 -2.89 -6.93 9.72
CA VAL A 54 -3.18 -5.50 9.89
C VAL A 54 -2.82 -5.10 11.31
N ASN A 55 -2.11 -3.99 11.48
CA ASN A 55 -1.50 -3.70 12.77
C ASN A 55 -2.53 -3.36 13.84
N CYS A 56 -2.32 -3.87 15.05
CA CYS A 56 -2.87 -3.28 16.27
C CYS A 56 -1.86 -2.28 16.85
N VAL A 57 -2.30 -1.43 17.78
CA VAL A 57 -1.39 -0.51 18.49
C VAL A 57 -1.50 -0.73 19.98
N GLN A 58 -0.37 -1.00 20.62
CA GLN A 58 -0.26 -1.18 22.07
C GLN A 58 0.83 -0.24 22.59
N ASN A 59 0.53 0.55 23.63
CA ASN A 59 1.46 1.55 24.19
C ASN A 59 2.04 2.53 23.14
N GLY A 60 1.24 2.84 22.12
CA GLY A 60 1.60 3.71 21.00
C GLY A 60 2.56 3.09 19.98
N ARG A 61 2.75 1.77 19.99
CA ARG A 61 3.61 1.03 19.04
C ARG A 61 2.77 0.09 18.19
N ALA A 62 3.07 0.02 16.90
CA ALA A 62 2.35 -0.85 15.97
C ALA A 62 2.82 -2.31 16.09
N TYR A 63 1.90 -3.27 16.11
CA TYR A 63 2.26 -4.70 16.17
C TYR A 63 1.44 -5.51 15.18
N SER A 64 2.13 -6.36 14.42
CA SER A 64 1.50 -7.30 13.51
C SER A 64 1.30 -8.62 14.26
N LEU A 65 0.07 -8.81 14.74
CA LEU A 65 -0.32 -9.94 15.59
C LEU A 65 -1.65 -10.51 15.10
N PRO A 66 -1.83 -11.84 15.15
CA PRO A 66 -3.09 -12.48 14.81
C PRO A 66 -4.11 -12.29 15.93
N LEU A 67 -5.39 -12.41 15.57
CA LEU A 67 -6.52 -12.41 16.50
C LEU A 67 -6.65 -11.13 17.35
N MET A 68 -6.23 -9.99 16.81
CA MET A 68 -6.37 -8.68 17.45
C MET A 68 -7.46 -7.84 16.77
N ASP A 69 -8.11 -6.93 17.49
CA ASP A 69 -8.84 -5.83 16.84
C ASP A 69 -7.80 -4.92 16.16
N PRO A 70 -7.86 -4.72 14.83
CA PRO A 70 -6.90 -3.86 14.15
C PRO A 70 -7.02 -2.41 14.65
N LYS A 71 -5.90 -1.69 14.65
CA LYS A 71 -5.91 -0.26 14.96
C LYS A 71 -6.56 0.48 13.80
N VAL A 72 -7.75 1.00 14.07
CA VAL A 72 -8.47 1.92 13.20
C VAL A 72 -8.64 3.28 13.85
N SER A 73 -9.28 4.21 13.14
CA SER A 73 -9.50 5.58 13.60
C SER A 73 -8.17 6.19 14.04
N ILE A 74 -7.26 6.25 13.09
CA ILE A 74 -5.90 6.76 13.20
C ILE A 74 -5.57 7.48 11.89
N ASN A 75 -4.96 8.66 11.98
CA ASN A 75 -4.49 9.41 10.82
C ASN A 75 -3.10 8.90 10.39
N MET A 76 -2.60 9.36 9.24
CA MET A 76 -1.33 8.88 8.69
C MET A 76 -0.13 9.25 9.57
N ASP A 77 -0.09 10.45 10.14
CA ASP A 77 1.03 10.91 10.95
C ASP A 77 1.16 10.08 12.24
N ASP A 78 0.05 9.77 12.90
CA ASP A 78 0.00 8.90 14.08
C ASP A 78 0.37 7.45 13.73
N ALA A 79 -0.01 6.95 12.55
CA ALA A 79 0.39 5.62 12.09
C ALA A 79 1.90 5.55 11.81
N ILE A 80 2.47 6.56 11.15
CA ILE A 80 3.92 6.70 10.94
C ILE A 80 4.63 6.73 12.29
N ALA A 81 4.15 7.55 13.23
CA ALA A 81 4.74 7.64 14.57
C ALA A 81 4.69 6.30 15.31
N ALA A 82 3.56 5.57 15.25
CA ALA A 82 3.42 4.28 15.90
C ALA A 82 4.34 3.20 15.31
N CYS A 83 4.60 3.24 14.01
CA CYS A 83 5.58 2.37 13.35
C CYS A 83 7.00 2.73 13.76
N ARG A 84 7.41 4.00 13.61
CA ARG A 84 8.77 4.47 13.92
C ARG A 84 9.14 4.30 15.40
N LYS A 85 8.15 4.40 16.30
CA LYS A 85 8.36 4.19 17.74
C LYS A 85 8.92 2.79 18.06
N LYS A 86 8.80 1.81 17.16
CA LYS A 86 9.36 0.47 17.33
C LYS A 86 10.89 0.40 17.23
N GLY A 87 11.54 1.48 16.77
CA GLY A 87 12.99 1.57 16.64
C GLY A 87 13.44 1.64 15.19
N ALA A 88 14.76 1.71 15.01
CA ALA A 88 15.39 1.91 13.71
C ALA A 88 14.92 0.86 12.67
N GLY A 89 14.68 1.33 11.46
CA GLY A 89 14.23 0.51 10.33
C GLY A 89 12.73 0.25 10.29
N TRP A 90 11.96 0.44 11.36
CA TRP A 90 10.51 0.29 11.34
C TRP A 90 9.80 1.51 10.72
N HIS A 91 8.87 1.26 9.81
CA HIS A 91 8.17 2.30 9.06
C HIS A 91 6.73 1.88 8.71
N LEU A 92 5.91 2.85 8.31
CA LEU A 92 4.64 2.57 7.65
C LEU A 92 4.95 1.93 6.29
N MET A 93 4.28 0.83 5.94
CA MET A 93 4.52 0.12 4.67
C MET A 93 4.46 1.09 3.49
N THR A 94 5.41 0.99 2.58
CA THR A 94 5.54 1.92 1.46
C THR A 94 4.80 1.42 0.22
N ALA A 95 4.60 2.31 -0.75
CA ALA A 95 3.94 2.00 -2.00
C ALA A 95 4.59 0.86 -2.78
N ILE A 96 5.92 0.85 -2.83
CA ILE A 96 6.67 -0.15 -3.58
C ILE A 96 6.66 -1.51 -2.89
N GLU A 97 6.69 -1.53 -1.56
CA GLU A 97 6.51 -2.74 -0.75
C GLU A 97 5.11 -3.32 -0.89
N TRP A 98 4.09 -2.46 -0.84
CA TRP A 98 2.71 -2.87 -1.09
C TRP A 98 2.53 -3.44 -2.50
N ASN A 99 3.08 -2.78 -3.52
CA ASN A 99 2.96 -3.27 -4.89
C ASN A 99 3.71 -4.59 -5.09
N TRP A 100 4.83 -4.81 -4.39
CA TRP A 100 5.47 -6.13 -4.35
C TRP A 100 4.52 -7.18 -3.75
N LEU A 101 3.91 -6.90 -2.58
CA LEU A 101 2.96 -7.81 -1.94
C LEU A 101 1.76 -8.10 -2.85
N ARG A 102 1.22 -7.07 -3.52
CA ARG A 102 0.14 -7.18 -4.50
C ARG A 102 0.51 -8.11 -5.66
N LYS A 103 1.70 -7.95 -6.26
CA LYS A 103 2.19 -8.81 -7.35
C LYS A 103 2.33 -10.28 -6.94
N HIS A 104 2.58 -10.53 -5.65
CA HIS A 104 2.70 -11.88 -5.06
C HIS A 104 1.38 -12.38 -4.45
N THR A 105 0.30 -11.60 -4.57
CA THR A 105 -1.02 -11.97 -4.08
C THR A 105 -1.78 -12.75 -5.16
N ASN A 106 -2.37 -13.87 -4.78
CA ASN A 106 -3.26 -14.66 -5.61
C ASN A 106 -4.39 -13.76 -6.16
N PRO A 107 -4.68 -13.80 -7.47
CA PRO A 107 -5.74 -12.97 -8.06
C PRO A 107 -7.12 -13.19 -7.43
N ASP A 108 -7.38 -14.40 -6.91
CA ASP A 108 -8.63 -14.81 -6.26
C ASP A 108 -8.57 -14.70 -4.73
N VAL A 109 -7.74 -13.79 -4.21
CA VAL A 109 -7.71 -13.52 -2.76
C VAL A 109 -9.03 -12.86 -2.35
N HIS A 110 -9.61 -13.37 -1.27
CA HIS A 110 -10.85 -12.84 -0.69
C HIS A 110 -10.52 -12.01 0.56
N GLY A 111 -11.55 -11.57 1.27
CA GLY A 111 -11.38 -10.83 2.51
C GLY A 111 -12.70 -10.44 3.14
N ASN A 112 -12.61 -9.78 4.30
CA ASN A 112 -13.77 -9.11 4.89
C ASN A 112 -14.13 -7.86 4.07
N THR A 113 -14.90 -8.04 3.00
CA THR A 113 -15.40 -6.95 2.14
C THR A 113 -16.87 -6.62 2.39
N TRP A 114 -17.51 -7.33 3.32
CA TRP A 114 -18.86 -7.00 3.75
C TRP A 114 -19.09 -7.45 5.20
N LYS A 115 -19.04 -6.51 6.15
CA LYS A 115 -19.58 -6.68 7.52
C LYS A 115 -19.16 -7.97 8.25
N GLY A 116 -17.90 -8.38 8.08
CA GLY A 116 -17.27 -9.53 8.72
C GLY A 116 -17.21 -10.80 7.88
N HIS A 117 -17.59 -10.74 6.60
CA HIS A 117 -17.52 -11.85 5.67
C HIS A 117 -17.14 -11.38 4.25
N TYR A 118 -16.90 -12.32 3.35
CA TYR A 118 -16.64 -12.04 1.96
C TYR A 118 -17.94 -11.75 1.20
N HIS A 119 -18.00 -10.63 0.48
CA HIS A 119 -19.23 -10.17 -0.16
C HIS A 119 -19.87 -11.17 -1.14
N ASN A 120 -19.10 -12.09 -1.72
CA ASN A 120 -19.57 -13.07 -2.70
C ASN A 120 -19.80 -14.47 -2.08
N ASP A 121 -19.46 -14.66 -0.80
CA ASP A 121 -19.74 -15.88 -0.03
C ASP A 121 -19.96 -15.54 1.45
N GLU A 122 -21.23 -15.50 1.88
CA GLU A 122 -21.59 -15.18 3.27
C GLU A 122 -21.16 -16.25 4.29
N THR A 123 -20.76 -17.44 3.83
CA THR A 123 -20.23 -18.50 4.70
C THR A 123 -18.74 -18.29 5.02
N GLU A 124 -18.07 -17.46 4.22
CA GLU A 124 -16.67 -17.13 4.39
C GLU A 124 -16.52 -15.98 5.40
N VAL A 125 -16.43 -16.33 6.69
CA VAL A 125 -16.48 -15.38 7.80
C VAL A 125 -15.17 -15.32 8.61
N GLY A 126 -14.88 -14.16 9.17
CA GLY A 126 -13.89 -14.00 10.24
C GLY A 126 -14.54 -13.93 11.62
N ILE A 127 -13.73 -13.94 12.67
CA ILE A 127 -14.22 -13.73 14.05
C ILE A 127 -14.50 -12.24 14.22
N LYS A 128 -15.78 -11.85 14.35
CA LYS A 128 -16.17 -10.44 14.45
C LYS A 128 -15.70 -9.81 15.76
N VAL A 129 -15.25 -8.55 15.67
CA VAL A 129 -15.07 -7.69 16.85
C VAL A 129 -16.45 -7.21 17.32
N PRO A 130 -16.81 -7.36 18.61
CA PRO A 130 -18.15 -7.04 19.11
C PRO A 130 -18.59 -5.61 18.76
N ASN A 131 -19.85 -5.45 18.32
CA ASN A 131 -20.47 -4.18 17.95
C ASN A 131 -19.80 -3.43 16.78
N THR A 132 -19.05 -4.14 15.95
CA THR A 132 -18.43 -3.57 14.74
C THR A 132 -18.63 -4.50 13.55
N TRP A 133 -18.15 -4.06 12.38
CA TRP A 133 -18.10 -4.84 11.15
C TRP A 133 -16.70 -5.39 10.85
N ARG A 134 -15.73 -5.14 11.73
CA ARG A 134 -14.37 -5.65 11.65
C ARG A 134 -14.32 -7.10 12.11
N THR A 135 -13.29 -7.79 11.65
CA THR A 135 -12.90 -9.11 12.12
C THR A 135 -11.56 -9.01 12.82
N LEU A 136 -11.31 -9.92 13.77
CA LEU A 136 -9.98 -10.05 14.34
C LEU A 136 -8.98 -10.39 13.23
N THR A 137 -7.79 -9.81 13.28
CA THR A 137 -6.75 -9.95 12.27
C THR A 137 -6.41 -11.42 11.98
N GLY A 138 -6.41 -11.81 10.70
CA GLY A 138 -6.11 -13.18 10.27
C GLY A 138 -7.08 -14.26 10.72
N SER A 139 -8.27 -13.90 11.22
CA SER A 139 -9.27 -14.87 11.68
C SER A 139 -10.06 -15.55 10.57
N GLY A 140 -10.09 -14.95 9.37
CA GLY A 140 -10.76 -15.51 8.19
C GLY A 140 -10.10 -16.79 7.66
N PRO A 141 -10.70 -17.45 6.66
CA PRO A 141 -10.16 -18.67 6.06
C PRO A 141 -8.90 -18.42 5.22
N ALA A 142 -8.31 -19.49 4.68
CA ALA A 142 -7.05 -19.42 3.95
C ALA A 142 -7.12 -18.57 2.67
N SER A 143 -8.29 -18.46 2.06
CA SER A 143 -8.60 -17.55 0.93
C SER A 143 -8.42 -16.07 1.28
N TRP A 144 -8.39 -15.67 2.56
CA TRP A 144 -8.11 -14.28 2.99
C TRP A 144 -6.61 -14.01 3.14
N PHE A 145 -5.76 -15.00 2.86
CA PHE A 145 -4.33 -14.86 2.90
C PHE A 145 -3.79 -14.74 1.48
N HIS A 146 -2.82 -13.84 1.28
CA HIS A 146 -2.37 -13.44 -0.05
C HIS A 146 -1.93 -14.62 -0.92
N ASN A 147 -1.41 -15.69 -0.33
CA ASN A 147 -0.93 -16.89 -1.02
C ASN A 147 -1.82 -18.12 -0.77
N GLY A 148 -3.00 -17.95 -0.18
CA GLY A 148 -3.92 -19.04 0.13
C GLY A 148 -3.49 -19.92 1.31
N ASN A 149 -2.51 -19.50 2.12
CA ASN A 149 -1.97 -20.30 3.22
C ASN A 149 -1.90 -19.49 4.53
N LYS A 150 -2.56 -19.98 5.59
CA LYS A 150 -2.61 -19.29 6.90
C LYS A 150 -1.25 -19.27 7.61
N GLU A 151 -0.42 -20.28 7.39
CA GLU A 151 0.86 -20.45 8.06
C GLU A 151 1.96 -19.59 7.44
N THR A 152 1.89 -19.30 6.13
CA THR A 152 2.92 -18.53 5.41
C THR A 152 2.46 -17.18 4.83
N GLY A 153 1.16 -16.97 4.60
CA GLY A 153 0.64 -15.77 3.96
C GLY A 153 0.48 -14.54 4.83
N VAL A 154 0.49 -13.34 4.23
CA VAL A 154 -0.10 -12.13 4.81
C VAL A 154 -1.63 -12.23 4.74
N ALA A 155 -2.30 -12.01 5.87
CA ALA A 155 -3.76 -12.02 5.98
C ALA A 155 -4.37 -10.65 5.70
N ASP A 156 -5.65 -10.65 5.35
CA ASP A 156 -6.47 -9.45 5.21
C ASP A 156 -5.84 -8.44 4.23
N VAL A 157 -5.14 -8.93 3.19
CA VAL A 157 -4.61 -8.08 2.11
C VAL A 157 -5.77 -7.32 1.49
N VAL A 158 -6.84 -8.03 1.12
CA VAL A 158 -8.12 -7.46 0.67
C VAL A 158 -9.09 -7.30 1.83
N GLY A 159 -9.78 -6.16 1.88
CA GLY A 159 -10.82 -5.91 2.88
C GLY A 159 -10.29 -5.78 4.30
N LEU A 160 -11.13 -6.08 5.29
CA LEU A 160 -11.02 -5.70 6.70
C LEU A 160 -11.03 -4.18 6.86
N VAL A 161 -9.96 -3.50 6.45
CA VAL A 161 -9.81 -2.04 6.49
C VAL A 161 -8.97 -1.60 5.30
N TRP A 162 -9.19 -0.37 4.83
CA TRP A 162 -8.23 0.32 3.99
C TRP A 162 -6.89 0.45 4.72
N LYS A 163 -5.78 0.31 4.00
CA LYS A 163 -4.44 0.45 4.59
C LYS A 163 -3.77 1.70 4.08
N MET A 164 -3.34 2.57 4.99
CA MET A 164 -2.48 3.70 4.67
C MET A 164 -1.13 3.22 4.18
N ILE A 165 -0.63 3.85 3.11
CA ILE A 165 0.63 3.51 2.46
C ILE A 165 1.49 4.77 2.31
N ALA A 166 2.77 4.67 2.67
CA ALA A 166 3.74 5.76 2.57
C ALA A 166 4.40 5.86 1.18
N GLY A 167 4.99 7.02 0.88
CA GLY A 167 5.86 7.19 -0.28
C GLY A 167 5.19 7.64 -1.57
N MET A 168 3.88 7.88 -1.57
CA MET A 168 3.20 8.61 -2.65
C MET A 168 2.08 9.51 -2.13
N ARG A 169 1.73 10.54 -2.90
CA ARG A 169 0.61 11.45 -2.64
C ARG A 169 0.18 12.17 -3.92
N LEU A 170 -0.98 12.82 -3.88
CA LEU A 170 -1.32 13.90 -4.79
C LEU A 170 -1.14 15.24 -4.09
N LYS A 171 -0.65 16.25 -4.80
CA LYS A 171 -0.66 17.66 -4.40
C LYS A 171 -1.45 18.45 -5.42
N ASN A 172 -2.71 18.78 -5.14
CA ASN A 172 -3.62 19.42 -6.10
C ASN A 172 -3.65 18.65 -7.44
N GLY A 173 -3.93 17.34 -7.37
CA GLY A 173 -3.94 16.44 -8.53
C GLY A 173 -2.57 16.03 -9.09
N VAL A 174 -1.48 16.73 -8.78
CA VAL A 174 -0.13 16.35 -9.24
C VAL A 174 0.39 15.15 -8.45
N LEU A 175 0.75 14.06 -9.15
CA LEU A 175 1.34 12.90 -8.52
C LEU A 175 2.76 13.18 -8.04
N GLN A 176 2.99 12.92 -6.76
CA GLN A 176 4.31 12.96 -6.16
C GLN A 176 4.66 11.65 -5.46
N TYR A 177 5.94 11.30 -5.47
CA TYR A 177 6.46 10.06 -4.90
C TYR A 177 7.85 10.24 -4.28
N MET A 178 8.25 9.34 -3.40
CA MET A 178 9.65 9.24 -2.95
C MET A 178 10.38 8.20 -3.80
N PRO A 179 11.58 8.50 -4.35
CA PRO A 179 12.33 7.55 -5.16
C PRO A 179 12.58 6.21 -4.48
N ASP A 180 12.61 5.13 -5.26
CA ASP A 180 12.84 3.76 -4.78
C ASP A 180 11.96 3.41 -3.57
N ASN A 181 12.58 3.00 -2.46
CA ASN A 181 11.93 2.81 -1.18
C ASN A 181 12.37 3.87 -0.14
N ASP A 182 12.72 5.08 -0.57
CA ASP A 182 13.24 6.14 0.30
C ASP A 182 12.29 6.51 1.44
N ALA A 183 10.98 6.30 1.26
CA ALA A 183 9.97 6.48 2.29
C ALA A 183 10.17 5.57 3.52
N ALA A 184 10.89 4.45 3.38
CA ALA A 184 11.24 3.55 4.47
C ALA A 184 12.41 4.07 5.33
N HIS A 185 13.15 5.08 4.87
CA HIS A 185 14.28 5.63 5.63
C HIS A 185 13.80 6.21 6.97
N PRO A 186 14.50 5.96 8.10
CA PRO A 186 14.09 6.44 9.43
C PRO A 186 13.95 7.97 9.48
N GLU A 187 14.82 8.67 8.75
CA GLU A 187 14.83 10.15 8.63
C GLU A 187 14.12 10.67 7.37
N ALA A 188 13.26 9.88 6.72
CA ALA A 188 12.45 10.38 5.61
C ALA A 188 11.44 11.42 6.12
N ASP A 189 11.44 12.62 5.53
CA ASP A 189 10.36 13.58 5.76
C ASP A 189 9.11 13.17 4.98
N LEU A 190 8.12 12.61 5.69
CA LEU A 190 6.81 12.22 5.15
C LEU A 190 5.73 13.28 5.41
N SER A 191 6.11 14.47 5.90
CA SER A 191 5.17 15.55 6.19
C SER A 191 4.55 16.15 4.92
N GLU A 192 3.43 16.85 5.07
CA GLU A 192 2.73 17.51 3.95
C GLU A 192 3.63 18.52 3.22
N ARG A 193 4.58 19.12 3.93
CA ARG A 193 5.50 20.14 3.40
C ARG A 193 6.83 19.57 2.91
N SER A 194 7.01 18.25 2.96
CA SER A 194 8.24 17.60 2.55
C SER A 194 8.61 17.95 1.11
N GLN A 195 9.90 18.28 0.93
CA GLN A 195 10.53 18.54 -0.37
C GLN A 195 11.28 17.31 -0.91
N GLU A 196 11.23 16.19 -0.17
CA GLU A 196 11.85 14.94 -0.61
C GLU A 196 11.02 14.24 -1.69
N PHE A 197 9.69 14.43 -1.67
CA PHE A 197 8.81 13.97 -2.74
C PHE A 197 9.17 14.64 -4.08
N LYS A 198 9.13 13.84 -5.15
CA LYS A 198 9.39 14.23 -6.54
C LYS A 198 8.13 14.09 -7.35
N GLU A 199 7.98 14.96 -8.33
CA GLU A 199 6.96 14.84 -9.36
C GLU A 199 7.38 13.81 -10.41
N VAL A 200 6.41 13.16 -11.04
CA VAL A 200 6.68 12.24 -12.14
C VAL A 200 6.58 13.02 -13.45
N HIS A 201 7.67 13.05 -14.23
CA HIS A 201 7.68 13.64 -15.57
C HIS A 201 7.89 12.56 -16.63
N ILE A 202 7.43 12.82 -17.86
CA ILE A 202 7.71 11.98 -19.02
C ILE A 202 8.72 12.71 -19.91
N ASP A 203 9.88 12.08 -20.12
CA ASP A 203 10.92 12.63 -20.96
C ASP A 203 10.45 12.78 -22.42
N ASP A 204 10.97 13.82 -23.09
CA ASP A 204 10.70 14.12 -24.50
C ASP A 204 9.23 14.39 -24.85
N LEU A 205 8.40 14.81 -23.90
CA LEU A 205 7.10 15.42 -24.20
C LEU A 205 7.25 16.92 -24.53
N PRO A 206 6.45 17.44 -25.47
CA PRO A 206 6.46 18.87 -25.80
C PRO A 206 5.98 19.75 -24.63
N PHE A 207 5.24 19.15 -23.69
CA PHE A 207 4.77 19.80 -22.46
C PHE A 207 5.47 19.15 -21.27
N PRO A 208 6.18 19.94 -20.43
CA PRO A 208 6.98 19.42 -19.31
C PRO A 208 6.15 19.13 -18.06
N ASP A 209 4.83 19.23 -18.15
CA ASP A 209 3.94 19.12 -17.00
C ASP A 209 4.05 17.73 -16.34
N PRO A 210 4.00 17.67 -15.01
CA PRO A 210 4.08 16.41 -14.29
C PRO A 210 2.81 15.57 -14.55
N VAL A 211 2.90 14.28 -14.25
CA VAL A 211 1.74 13.38 -14.27
C VAL A 211 0.73 13.86 -13.23
N LYS A 212 -0.48 14.12 -13.70
CA LYS A 212 -1.66 14.47 -12.91
C LYS A 212 -2.60 13.27 -12.82
N ILE A 213 -3.25 13.11 -11.67
CA ILE A 213 -4.26 12.09 -11.41
C ILE A 213 -5.48 12.76 -10.80
N GLY A 214 -6.63 12.48 -11.40
CA GLY A 214 -7.92 13.05 -11.03
C GLY A 214 -8.88 13.04 -12.22
N PRO A 215 -10.17 13.28 -12.00
CA PRO A 215 -11.14 13.29 -13.09
C PRO A 215 -10.89 14.47 -14.03
N GLY A 216 -10.82 14.16 -15.32
CA GLY A 216 -10.79 15.11 -16.42
C GLY A 216 -11.92 14.88 -17.42
N GLU A 217 -11.87 15.56 -18.56
CA GLU A 217 -12.86 15.38 -19.63
C GLU A 217 -12.89 13.93 -20.15
N ASP A 218 -14.07 13.48 -20.61
CA ASP A 218 -14.28 12.16 -21.21
C ASP A 218 -13.84 10.95 -20.35
N GLY A 219 -13.86 11.09 -19.02
CA GLY A 219 -13.50 10.01 -18.09
C GLY A 219 -11.99 9.82 -17.90
N LEU A 220 -11.19 10.79 -18.37
CA LEU A 220 -9.76 10.87 -18.12
C LEU A 220 -9.45 10.79 -16.62
N MET A 221 -8.44 9.99 -16.25
CA MET A 221 -7.99 9.87 -14.86
C MET A 221 -6.49 10.08 -14.66
N ILE A 222 -5.67 9.88 -15.70
CA ILE A 222 -4.21 10.04 -15.64
C ILE A 222 -3.74 10.76 -16.90
N THR A 223 -3.03 11.88 -16.77
CA THR A 223 -2.57 12.69 -17.91
C THR A 223 -1.33 13.53 -17.57
N THR A 224 -0.64 14.00 -18.60
CA THR A 224 0.36 15.08 -18.51
C THR A 224 -0.08 16.37 -19.21
N SER A 225 -1.21 16.36 -19.92
CA SER A 225 -1.63 17.48 -20.78
C SER A 225 -3.06 17.95 -20.56
N GLY A 226 -3.96 17.07 -20.11
CA GLY A 226 -5.31 17.44 -19.72
C GLY A 226 -5.35 18.11 -18.36
N GLU A 227 -6.42 18.83 -18.06
CA GLU A 227 -6.70 19.28 -16.70
C GLU A 227 -7.44 18.21 -15.90
N VAL A 228 -7.21 18.21 -14.60
CA VAL A 228 -7.93 17.38 -13.64
C VAL A 228 -8.49 18.29 -12.54
N GLU A 229 -9.75 18.10 -12.17
CA GLU A 229 -10.44 18.91 -11.17
C GLU A 229 -11.52 18.08 -10.50
N GLY A 230 -11.70 18.24 -9.19
CA GLY A 230 -12.68 17.50 -8.43
C GLY A 230 -12.20 16.10 -8.06
N TRP A 231 -13.17 15.22 -7.81
CA TRP A 231 -12.92 13.89 -7.29
C TRP A 231 -13.78 12.85 -7.99
N ASP A 232 -13.21 11.67 -8.21
CA ASP A 232 -13.94 10.53 -8.77
C ASP A 232 -13.33 9.19 -8.32
N ALA A 233 -14.14 8.13 -8.42
CA ALA A 233 -13.76 6.76 -8.15
C ALA A 233 -14.32 5.83 -9.23
N VAL A 234 -13.42 5.34 -10.09
CA VAL A 234 -13.75 4.44 -11.20
C VAL A 234 -13.22 3.04 -10.93
N ARG A 235 -13.63 2.06 -11.74
CA ARG A 235 -12.96 0.75 -11.75
C ARG A 235 -11.64 0.90 -12.49
N ARG A 236 -10.64 0.13 -12.10
CA ARG A 236 -9.32 0.13 -12.76
C ARG A 236 -9.42 -0.05 -14.27
N ARG A 237 -10.27 -0.98 -14.75
CA ARG A 237 -10.51 -1.21 -16.18
C ARG A 237 -11.11 -0.02 -16.94
N ASP A 238 -11.72 0.93 -16.23
CA ASP A 238 -12.38 2.10 -16.79
C ASP A 238 -11.48 3.35 -16.68
N VAL A 239 -10.26 3.23 -16.13
CA VAL A 239 -9.28 4.32 -16.04
C VAL A 239 -8.78 4.66 -17.45
N VAL A 240 -9.06 5.88 -17.90
CA VAL A 240 -8.51 6.42 -19.14
C VAL A 240 -7.16 7.08 -18.83
N VAL A 241 -6.11 6.61 -19.53
CA VAL A 241 -4.72 7.09 -19.39
C VAL A 241 -4.31 7.82 -20.67
N ASP A 242 -4.13 9.14 -20.55
CA ASP A 242 -3.62 10.01 -21.62
C ASP A 242 -2.11 10.21 -21.44
N LEU A 243 -1.36 9.12 -21.59
CA LEU A 243 0.10 9.09 -21.62
C LEU A 243 0.54 8.27 -22.85
N PRO A 244 1.63 8.62 -23.54
CA PRO A 244 2.13 7.79 -24.64
C PRO A 244 2.51 6.40 -24.14
N ALA A 245 1.93 5.35 -24.73
CA ALA A 245 2.04 3.98 -24.24
C ALA A 245 3.50 3.46 -24.20
N ASP A 246 4.34 3.90 -25.13
CA ASP A 246 5.77 3.58 -25.21
C ASP A 246 6.65 4.40 -24.25
N LYS A 247 6.06 5.40 -23.57
CA LYS A 247 6.75 6.32 -22.65
C LYS A 247 6.21 6.31 -21.23
N ILE A 248 5.35 5.35 -20.86
CA ILE A 248 4.84 5.24 -19.48
C ILE A 248 6.01 5.09 -18.51
N PRO A 249 6.23 6.04 -17.57
CA PRO A 249 7.33 5.95 -16.61
C PRO A 249 7.24 4.69 -15.76
N GLU A 250 8.36 3.99 -15.58
CA GLU A 250 8.40 2.75 -14.80
C GLU A 250 7.94 2.95 -13.37
N ILE A 251 8.17 4.14 -12.81
CA ILE A 251 7.69 4.49 -11.46
C ILE A 251 6.18 4.36 -11.31
N LEU A 252 5.38 4.63 -12.35
CA LEU A 252 3.92 4.42 -12.26
C LEU A 252 3.57 2.94 -12.08
N LYS A 253 4.39 2.03 -12.61
CA LYS A 253 4.24 0.59 -12.42
C LYS A 253 4.76 0.14 -11.06
N ASP A 254 5.87 0.70 -10.61
CA ASP A 254 6.46 0.40 -9.29
C ASP A 254 5.55 0.83 -8.14
N LEU A 255 4.82 1.93 -8.32
CA LEU A 255 3.82 2.41 -7.36
C LEU A 255 2.46 1.69 -7.47
N GLY A 256 2.24 0.85 -8.49
CA GLY A 256 0.95 0.18 -8.71
C GLY A 256 -0.16 1.11 -9.23
N ILE A 257 0.21 2.26 -9.78
CA ILE A 257 -0.70 3.19 -10.46
C ILE A 257 -1.03 2.68 -11.85
N ILE A 258 -0.05 2.13 -12.56
CA ILE A 258 -0.24 1.34 -13.78
C ILE A 258 0.06 -0.12 -13.46
N THR A 259 -0.86 -1.02 -13.79
CA THR A 259 -0.72 -2.45 -13.47
C THR A 259 -0.97 -3.30 -14.71
N GLU A 260 -0.29 -4.44 -14.81
CA GLU A 260 -0.62 -5.45 -15.80
C GLU A 260 -2.07 -5.96 -15.57
N GLY A 261 -2.81 -6.16 -16.66
CA GLY A 261 -4.20 -6.65 -16.61
C GLY A 261 -5.22 -5.64 -16.09
N MET A 262 -4.86 -4.34 -16.03
CA MET A 262 -5.77 -3.29 -15.55
C MET A 262 -7.11 -3.27 -16.31
N ASP A 263 -7.10 -3.61 -17.60
CA ASP A 263 -8.27 -3.68 -18.50
C ASP A 263 -9.34 -4.72 -18.08
N LYS A 264 -9.03 -5.58 -17.10
CA LYS A 264 -9.92 -6.62 -16.58
C LYS A 264 -10.12 -6.51 -15.07
N ASP A 265 -9.64 -5.43 -14.48
CA ASP A 265 -9.61 -5.24 -13.03
C ASP A 265 -10.78 -4.36 -12.58
N ASP A 266 -11.66 -4.93 -11.75
CA ASP A 266 -12.83 -4.25 -11.19
C ASP A 266 -12.53 -3.55 -9.85
N ALA A 267 -11.29 -3.60 -9.35
CA ALA A 267 -10.89 -2.88 -8.14
C ALA A 267 -11.03 -1.36 -8.32
N TRP A 268 -11.20 -0.64 -7.22
CA TRP A 268 -11.32 0.82 -7.25
C TRP A 268 -10.01 1.54 -7.59
N PHE A 269 -10.13 2.59 -8.40
CA PHE A 269 -9.14 3.63 -8.59
C PHE A 269 -9.81 4.98 -8.30
N ALA A 270 -9.44 5.60 -7.18
CA ALA A 270 -10.04 6.85 -6.73
C ALA A 270 -9.00 7.94 -6.57
N ALA A 271 -9.35 9.16 -6.94
CA ALA A 271 -8.49 10.33 -6.80
C ALA A 271 -9.32 11.59 -6.50
N ASP A 272 -8.74 12.48 -5.71
CA ASP A 272 -9.23 13.84 -5.49
C ASP A 272 -8.12 14.82 -5.88
N ALA A 273 -8.37 15.59 -6.95
CA ALA A 273 -7.45 16.59 -7.46
C ALA A 273 -7.57 17.96 -6.78
N ASP A 274 -8.65 18.20 -6.02
CA ASP A 274 -8.92 19.48 -5.37
C ASP A 274 -8.26 19.57 -3.98
N LEU A 275 -7.92 18.43 -3.38
CA LEU A 275 -7.21 18.41 -2.12
C LEU A 275 -5.79 18.98 -2.28
N ASP A 276 -5.40 19.87 -1.35
CA ASP A 276 -4.01 20.30 -1.27
C ASP A 276 -3.09 19.09 -1.08
N GLU A 277 -3.53 18.09 -0.31
CA GLU A 277 -2.87 16.79 -0.29
C GLU A 277 -3.87 15.64 -0.15
N ALA A 278 -3.76 14.66 -1.05
CA ALA A 278 -4.40 13.35 -0.91
C ALA A 278 -3.33 12.26 -0.73
N VAL A 279 -3.48 11.40 0.28
CA VAL A 279 -2.55 10.30 0.56
C VAL A 279 -3.13 8.96 0.16
N CYS A 280 -2.26 7.95 0.05
CA CYS A 280 -2.63 6.66 -0.53
C CYS A 280 -3.21 5.69 0.50
N TYR A 281 -4.36 5.12 0.15
CA TYR A 281 -4.99 4.00 0.83
C TYR A 281 -5.21 2.86 -0.17
N VAL A 282 -5.01 1.63 0.28
CA VAL A 282 -5.09 0.45 -0.60
C VAL A 282 -6.04 -0.62 -0.08
N SER A 283 -6.52 -1.40 -1.05
CA SER A 283 -7.16 -2.71 -0.90
C SER A 283 -8.57 -2.82 -0.32
N GLY A 284 -9.24 -1.69 -0.08
CA GLY A 284 -10.62 -1.69 0.40
C GLY A 284 -10.76 -2.12 1.87
N GLY A 285 -11.98 -2.05 2.39
CA GLY A 285 -12.32 -2.40 3.75
C GLY A 285 -13.71 -3.04 3.85
N TYR A 286 -14.14 -3.39 5.07
CA TYR A 286 -15.45 -4.02 5.30
C TYR A 286 -16.70 -3.26 4.80
N PRO A 287 -16.71 -1.92 4.54
CA PRO A 287 -17.90 -1.27 4.01
C PRO A 287 -17.94 -1.27 2.48
N ASN A 288 -16.85 -1.67 1.81
CA ASN A 288 -16.70 -1.60 0.36
C ASN A 288 -16.75 -3.01 -0.22
N THR A 289 -17.82 -3.28 -0.98
CA THR A 289 -18.17 -4.62 -1.50
C THR A 289 -17.27 -5.05 -2.68
N SER A 290 -17.80 -5.06 -3.90
CA SER A 290 -17.17 -5.66 -5.09
C SER A 290 -15.97 -4.90 -5.63
N ASN A 291 -15.75 -3.66 -5.18
CA ASN A 291 -14.68 -2.80 -5.70
C ASN A 291 -13.43 -2.83 -4.81
N ALA A 292 -13.44 -3.59 -3.71
CA ALA A 292 -12.23 -3.95 -2.98
C ALA A 292 -11.44 -4.99 -3.78
N GLY A 293 -10.12 -4.99 -3.63
CA GLY A 293 -9.23 -5.92 -4.35
C GLY A 293 -7.77 -5.60 -4.08
N PRO A 294 -6.83 -6.48 -4.43
CA PRO A 294 -5.41 -6.29 -4.12
C PRO A 294 -4.82 -5.06 -4.83
N SER A 295 -5.41 -4.65 -5.95
CA SER A 295 -5.05 -3.48 -6.74
C SER A 295 -5.88 -2.22 -6.44
N ALA A 296 -6.85 -2.28 -5.52
CA ALA A 296 -7.63 -1.08 -5.19
C ALA A 296 -6.72 0.01 -4.63
N LEU A 297 -6.78 1.20 -5.22
CA LEU A 297 -5.92 2.34 -4.92
C LEU A 297 -6.78 3.59 -4.77
N ASN A 298 -6.60 4.29 -3.66
CA ASN A 298 -7.40 5.44 -3.28
C ASN A 298 -6.48 6.59 -2.86
N LEU A 299 -6.45 7.64 -3.67
CA LEU A 299 -5.81 8.94 -3.45
C LEU A 299 -6.89 10.01 -3.31
N TYR A 300 -7.93 9.72 -2.51
CA TYR A 300 -9.13 10.56 -2.35
C TYR A 300 -9.15 11.33 -1.03
N ASN A 301 -8.39 10.86 -0.03
CA ASN A 301 -8.52 11.33 1.34
C ASN A 301 -7.28 12.08 1.80
N PRO A 302 -7.42 13.15 2.60
CA PRO A 302 -6.28 13.83 3.22
C PRO A 302 -5.60 12.92 4.26
N ARG A 303 -4.35 13.25 4.62
CA ARG A 303 -3.60 12.53 5.66
C ARG A 303 -4.27 12.52 7.04
N SER A 304 -5.12 13.51 7.29
CA SER A 304 -5.87 13.71 8.54
C SER A 304 -7.14 12.85 8.62
N SER A 305 -7.48 12.09 7.57
CA SER A 305 -8.68 11.24 7.57
C SER A 305 -8.60 10.17 8.65
N VAL A 306 -9.66 10.08 9.45
CA VAL A 306 -9.79 9.17 10.59
C VAL A 306 -11.14 8.48 10.49
N TRP A 307 -11.14 7.20 10.10
CA TRP A 307 -12.37 6.42 9.91
C TRP A 307 -12.28 5.04 10.59
N ALA A 308 -13.43 4.42 10.83
CA ALA A 308 -13.51 3.12 11.51
C ALA A 308 -13.05 1.95 10.63
N ASP A 309 -12.82 2.19 9.35
CA ASP A 309 -12.37 1.26 8.31
C ASP A 309 -11.02 1.66 7.70
N ILE A 310 -10.28 2.58 8.33
CA ILE A 310 -8.91 2.94 7.95
C ILE A 310 -7.94 2.43 9.01
N GLY A 311 -6.99 1.59 8.58
CA GLY A 311 -5.87 1.08 9.36
C GLY A 311 -4.58 1.11 8.53
N PHE A 312 -3.65 0.21 8.81
CA PHE A 312 -2.35 0.19 8.14
C PHE A 312 -1.59 -1.13 8.31
N PHE A 313 -0.58 -1.31 7.47
CA PHE A 313 0.51 -2.25 7.68
C PHE A 313 1.80 -1.52 8.01
N SER A 314 2.59 -2.04 8.95
CA SER A 314 3.98 -1.62 9.17
C SER A 314 4.94 -2.51 8.38
N ALA A 315 6.13 -2.03 8.11
CA ALA A 315 7.24 -2.81 7.59
C ALA A 315 8.52 -2.48 8.37
N CYS A 316 9.58 -3.24 8.12
CA CYS A 316 10.89 -3.00 8.70
C CYS A 316 11.98 -3.32 7.66
N LEU A 317 13.03 -2.50 7.65
CA LEU A 317 14.23 -2.77 6.87
C LEU A 317 15.06 -3.91 7.50
N GLY A 318 15.76 -4.66 6.65
CA GLY A 318 16.83 -5.57 7.06
C GLY A 318 18.14 -4.86 7.29
N GLU A 319 19.23 -5.57 7.00
CA GLU A 319 20.57 -5.06 7.14
C GLU A 319 21.08 -4.54 5.78
N PRO A 320 21.85 -3.46 5.75
CA PRO A 320 22.53 -3.02 4.53
C PRO A 320 23.40 -4.14 3.95
N VAL A 321 23.32 -4.34 2.63
CA VAL A 321 24.17 -5.28 1.91
C VAL A 321 25.57 -4.69 1.79
N ILE A 322 26.58 -5.48 2.15
CA ILE A 322 27.99 -5.20 1.85
C ILE A 322 28.40 -6.17 0.76
N ARG A 323 28.55 -5.68 -0.48
CA ARG A 323 29.01 -6.46 -1.62
C ARG A 323 30.05 -5.71 -2.44
#